data_AF-M1ZTK8-F1
#
_entry.id   AF-M1ZTK8-F1
#
_cell.length_a   1.000
_cell.length_b   1.000
_cell.length_c   1.000
_cell.angle_alpha   90.00
_cell.angle_beta   90.00
_cell.angle_gamma   90.00
#
_symmetry.space_group_name_H-M   'P 1'
#
loop_
_entity.id
_entity.type
_entity.pdbx_description
1 polymer ?
#
loop_
_entity_poly.entity_id
_entity_poly.type
_entity_poly.pdbx_seq_one_letter_code
_entity_poly.pdbx_strand_id
1 'polypeptide(L)' 'MDLTKLTAHELKDMLSNKEVKAEEITKAFLDRINLVDNKLGAYLYVS' A
#
# COMPACT_ATOMS: atom_id res chain seq x y z
N MET A 1 3.44 1.40 11.71
CA MET A 1 4.47 1.37 10.64
C MET A 1 3.77 1.80 9.35
N ASP A 2 4.39 2.64 8.54
CA ASP A 2 3.78 3.09 7.29
C ASP A 2 4.12 2.10 6.18
N LEU A 3 3.17 1.20 5.87
CA LEU A 3 3.33 0.16 4.85
C LEU A 3 3.64 0.73 3.47
N THR A 4 3.24 1.97 3.20
CA THR A 4 3.43 2.62 1.90
C THR A 4 4.84 3.16 1.67
N LYS A 5 5.69 3.12 2.71
CA LYS A 5 7.11 3.53 2.66
C LYS A 5 8.08 2.36 2.60
N LEU A 6 7.58 1.14 2.76
CA LEU A 6 8.39 -0.07 2.72
C LEU A 6 8.66 -0.48 1.27
N THR A 7 9.81 -1.11 1.07
CA THR A 7 10.16 -1.75 -0.20
C THR A 7 9.32 -3.01 -0.40
N ALA A 8 9.23 -3.45 -1.67
CA ALA A 8 8.56 -4.70 -2.01
C ALA A 8 9.18 -5.93 -1.30
N HIS A 9 10.50 -5.91 -1.06
CA HIS A 9 11.19 -6.99 -0.34
C HIS A 9 10.73 -7.05 1.13
N GLU A 10 10.71 -5.92 1.82
CA GLU A 10 10.25 -5.85 3.22
C GLU A 10 8.78 -6.29 3.35
N LEU A 11 7.89 -5.82 2.47
CA LEU A 11 6.49 -6.23 2.48
C LEU A 11 6.32 -7.73 2.21
N LYS A 12 7.13 -8.30 1.32
CA LYS A 12 7.13 -9.74 1.03
C LYS A 12 7.59 -10.55 2.24
N ASP A 13 8.63 -10.10 2.93
CA ASP A 13 9.15 -10.78 4.12
C ASP A 13 8.10 -10.74 5.26
N MET A 14 7.48 -9.58 5.50
CA MET A 14 6.40 -9.43 6.48
C MET A 14 5.18 -10.32 6.16
N LEU A 15 4.80 -10.42 4.88
CA LEU A 15 3.76 -11.35 4.41
C LEU A 15 4.13 -12.81 4.68
N SER A 16 5.37 -13.19 4.40
CA SER A 16 5.88 -14.55 4.60
C SER A 16 5.93 -14.92 6.09
N ASN A 17 6.27 -13.94 6.93
CA ASN A 17 6.32 -14.06 8.38
C ASN A 17 4.94 -13.94 9.05
N LYS A 18 3.87 -13.67 8.28
CA LYS A 18 2.49 -13.45 8.77
C LYS A 18 2.37 -12.27 9.74
N GLU A 19 3.26 -11.29 9.63
CA GLU A 19 3.25 -10.05 10.43
C GLU A 19 2.19 -9.06 9.92
N VAL A 20 1.79 -9.21 8.65
CA VAL A 20 0.79 -8.37 7.98
C VAL A 20 -0.03 -9.21 6.99
N LYS A 21 -1.31 -8.89 6.82
CA LYS A 21 -2.14 -9.51 5.78
C LYS A 21 -2.03 -8.76 4.46
N ALA A 22 -2.21 -9.47 3.35
CA ALA A 22 -2.27 -8.86 2.02
C ALA A 22 -3.35 -7.77 1.94
N GLU A 23 -4.51 -7.99 2.57
CA GLU A 23 -5.61 -7.01 2.65
C GLU A 23 -5.18 -5.70 3.33
N GLU A 24 -4.36 -5.78 4.39
CA GLU A 24 -3.89 -4.59 5.12
C GLU A 24 -2.91 -3.78 4.28
N ILE A 25 -2.04 -4.45 3.52
CA ILE A 25 -1.14 -3.79 2.57
C ILE A 25 -1.98 -3.09 1.49
N THR A 26 -2.87 -3.81 0.81
CA THR A 26 -3.71 -3.25 -0.26
C THR A 26 -4.51 -2.04 0.24
N LYS A 27 -5.13 -2.15 1.42
CA LYS A 27 -5.89 -1.05 2.02
C LYS A 27 -5.01 0.17 2.30
N ALA A 28 -3.81 -0.02 2.86
CA ALA A 28 -2.90 1.10 3.13
C ALA A 28 -2.51 1.86 1.85
N PHE A 29 -2.27 1.15 0.74
CA PHE A 29 -1.99 1.79 -0.54
C PHE A 29 -3.21 2.50 -1.13
N LEU A 30 -4.40 1.88 -1.09
CA LEU A 30 -5.64 2.51 -1.55
C LEU A 30 -5.98 3.77 -0.75
N ASP A 31 -5.84 3.73 0.57
CA ASP A 31 -6.08 4.88 1.45
C ASP A 31 -5.13 6.04 1.12
N ARG A 32 -3.86 5.75 0.82
CA ARG A 32 -2.88 6.76 0.39
C ARG A 32 -3.23 7.36 -0.97
N ILE A 33 -3.67 6.53 -1.93
CA ILE A 33 -4.12 7.00 -3.24
C ILE A 33 -5.30 7.97 -3.05
N ASN A 34 -6.33 7.57 -2.28
CA ASN A 34 -7.50 8.41 -1.99
C ASN A 34 -7.13 9.77 -1.36
N LEU A 35 -6.09 9.80 -0.51
CA LEU A 35 -5.64 11.02 0.16
C LEU A 35 -4.88 11.99 -0.75
N VAL A 36 -4.06 11.45 -1.66
CA VAL A 36 -3.02 12.23 -2.36
C VAL A 36 -3.31 12.40 -3.86
N ASP A 37 -3.96 11.43 -4.49
CA ASP A 37 -4.06 11.37 -5.94
C ASP A 37 -4.99 12.44 -6.52
N ASN A 38 -5.95 12.95 -5.74
CA ASN A 38 -6.76 14.10 -6.17
C ASN A 38 -5.91 15.36 -6.47
N LYS A 39 -4.69 15.45 -5.92
CA LYS A 39 -3.76 16.55 -6.19
C LYS A 39 -2.70 16.17 -7.22
N LEU A 40 -2.29 14.91 -7.25
CA LEU A 40 -1.22 14.43 -8.13
C LEU A 40 -1.72 14.07 -9.52
N GLY A 41 -2.94 13.52 -9.63
CA GLY A 41 -3.49 13.00 -10.88
C GLY A 41 -2.64 11.90 -11.49
N ALA A 42 -2.05 11.02 -10.67
CA ALA A 42 -1.12 9.99 -11.11
C ALA A 42 -1.83 8.70 -11.57
N TYR A 43 -3.00 8.39 -11.02
CA TYR A 43 -3.77 7.19 -11.39
C TYR A 43 -4.91 7.53 -12.35
N LEU A 44 -5.06 6.74 -13.41
CA LEU A 44 -6.18 6.84 -14.35
C LEU A 44 -7.40 6.03 -13.92
N TYR A 45 -7.18 4.92 -13.22
CA TYR A 45 -8.22 3.99 -12.77
C TYR A 45 -7.78 3.24 -11.50
N VAL A 46 -8.72 3.04 -10.57
CA VAL A 46 -8.55 2.29 -9.32
C VAL A 46 -9.82 1.45 -9.09
N SER A 47 -9.66 0.18 -8.71
CA SER A 47 -10.76 -0.79 -8.50
C SER A 47 -10.61 -1.57 -7.20
#